data_AF-A0A177M4P7-F1
#
_entry.id   AF-A0A177M4P7-F1
#
_cell.length_a   1.000
_cell.length_b   1.000
_cell.length_c   1.000
_cell.angle_alpha   90.00
_cell.angle_beta   90.00
_cell.angle_gamma   90.00
#
_symmetry.space_group_name_H-M   'P 1'
#
loop_
_entity.id
_entity.type
_entity.pdbx_description
1 polymer ?
#
loop_
_entity_poly.entity_id
_entity_poly.type
_entity_poly.pdbx_seq_one_letter_code
_entity_poly.pdbx_strand_id
1 'polypeptide(L)'
;MEYQNNTYNIEEAELVEFVKTKAVREINIVQAPSKKYRIVTKLNWKDGAFLLVSYRKRVREWSTLDTLIRYLRETYKDISIPIRLTFVPLEEAEDSTGHEIHIVIDQSD
;
A
#
# COMPACT_ATOMS: atom_id res chain seq x y z
N MET A 1 -0.53 10.94 5.91
CA MET A 1 -1.22 10.95 4.59
C MET A 1 -2.38 9.97 4.72
N GLU A 2 -3.60 10.49 4.84
CA GLU A 2 -4.80 9.69 5.10
C GLU A 2 -5.09 8.72 3.93
N TYR A 3 -4.72 7.46 4.09
CA TYR A 3 -5.15 6.35 3.21
C TYR A 3 -6.37 5.61 3.81
N GLN A 4 -7.15 6.26 4.68
CA GLN A 4 -8.00 5.52 5.63
C GLN A 4 -9.39 5.10 5.11
N ASN A 5 -9.93 5.62 4.00
CA ASN A 5 -11.32 5.27 3.63
C ASN A 5 -11.51 4.38 2.37
N ASN A 6 -10.56 4.27 1.43
CA ASN A 6 -10.74 3.47 0.20
C ASN A 6 -9.50 2.63 -0.16
N THR A 7 -9.01 1.79 0.78
CA THR A 7 -7.98 0.80 0.48
C THR A 7 -8.62 -0.53 0.08
N TYR A 8 -8.42 -0.96 -1.16
CA TYR A 8 -8.90 -2.22 -1.71
C TYR A 8 -7.75 -3.23 -1.79
N ASN A 9 -8.06 -4.52 -1.66
CA ASN A 9 -7.09 -5.57 -1.90
C ASN A 9 -7.15 -5.98 -3.37
N ILE A 10 -5.99 -6.08 -4.02
CA ILE A 10 -5.87 -6.56 -5.39
C ILE A 10 -4.93 -7.76 -5.45
N GLU A 11 -5.34 -8.80 -6.15
CA GLU A 11 -4.51 -9.98 -6.37
C GLU A 11 -3.52 -9.75 -7.51
N GLU A 12 -2.45 -10.55 -7.57
CA GLU A 12 -1.46 -10.48 -8.64
C GLU A 12 -2.11 -10.64 -10.04
N ALA A 13 -3.03 -11.59 -10.19
CA ALA A 13 -3.71 -11.84 -11.47
C ALA A 13 -4.54 -10.63 -11.93
N GLU A 14 -5.30 -10.04 -11.01
CA GLU A 14 -6.10 -8.82 -11.24
C GLU A 14 -5.19 -7.64 -11.62
N LEU A 15 -4.08 -7.47 -10.89
CA LEU A 15 -3.15 -6.39 -11.17
C LEU A 15 -2.48 -6.54 -12.54
N VAL A 16 -2.09 -7.77 -12.93
CA VAL A 16 -1.58 -8.09 -14.27
C VAL A 16 -2.60 -7.74 -15.35
N GLU A 17 -3.87 -8.07 -15.14
CA GLU A 17 -4.94 -7.72 -16.08
C GLU A 17 -5.14 -6.21 -16.17
N PHE A 18 -5.12 -5.49 -15.05
CA PHE A 18 -5.25 -4.02 -15.06
C PHE A 18 -4.06 -3.32 -15.70
N VAL A 19 -2.85 -3.85 -15.54
CA VAL A 19 -1.67 -3.33 -16.25
C VAL A 19 -1.80 -3.58 -17.75
N LYS A 20 -2.22 -4.79 -18.15
CA LYS A 20 -2.42 -5.15 -19.57
C LYS A 20 -3.50 -4.31 -20.25
N THR A 21 -4.58 -4.00 -19.53
CA THR A 21 -5.70 -3.17 -20.02
C THR A 21 -5.44 -1.66 -19.88
N LYS A 22 -4.27 -1.24 -19.39
CA LYS A 22 -3.92 0.17 -19.12
C LYS A 22 -4.88 0.86 -18.14
N ALA A 23 -5.51 0.06 -17.28
CA ALA A 23 -6.38 0.52 -16.20
C ALA A 23 -5.60 1.12 -15.03
N VAL A 24 -4.31 0.77 -14.87
CA VAL A 24 -3.46 1.31 -13.81
C VAL A 24 -2.98 2.72 -14.16
N ARG A 25 -3.25 3.66 -13.26
CA ARG A 25 -2.83 5.06 -13.33
C ARG A 25 -1.39 5.25 -12.88
N GLU A 26 -1.07 4.70 -11.71
CA GLU A 26 0.26 4.79 -11.09
C GLU A 26 0.48 3.62 -10.13
N ILE A 27 1.75 3.24 -9.96
CA ILE A 27 2.19 2.27 -8.97
C ILE A 27 2.98 3.01 -7.89
N ASN A 28 2.46 3.01 -6.66
CA ASN A 28 3.15 3.51 -5.49
C ASN A 28 3.80 2.35 -4.72
N ILE A 29 5.11 2.41 -4.58
CA ILE A 29 5.86 1.56 -3.67
C ILE A 29 5.90 2.30 -2.33
N VAL A 30 5.34 1.69 -1.30
CA VAL A 30 5.28 2.28 0.03
C VAL A 30 6.26 1.54 0.93
N GLN A 31 7.25 2.25 1.48
CA GLN A 31 8.14 1.68 2.49
C GLN A 31 7.49 1.82 3.88
N ALA A 32 7.21 0.67 4.50
CA ALA A 32 6.74 0.58 5.87
C ALA A 32 7.88 0.83 6.87
N PRO A 33 7.57 1.28 8.10
CA PRO A 33 8.57 1.50 9.16
C PRO A 33 9.36 0.25 9.50
N SER A 34 8.79 -0.94 9.28
CA SER A 34 9.46 -2.25 9.41
C SER A 34 10.52 -2.52 8.32
N LYS A 35 10.92 -1.50 7.53
CA LYS A 35 11.81 -1.58 6.36
C LYS A 35 11.33 -2.49 5.23
N LYS A 36 10.07 -2.89 5.27
CA LYS A 36 9.43 -3.67 4.22
C LYS A 36 8.81 -2.76 3.18
N TYR A 37 8.77 -3.23 1.94
CA TYR A 37 8.16 -2.53 0.82
C TYR A 37 6.85 -3.22 0.45
N ARG A 38 5.80 -2.44 0.19
CA ARG A 38 4.51 -2.93 -0.30
C ARG A 38 4.12 -2.17 -1.56
N ILE A 39 3.34 -2.80 -2.41
CA ILE A 39 2.84 -2.20 -3.65
C ILE A 39 1.41 -1.73 -3.41
N VAL A 40 1.18 -0.45 -3.74
CA VAL A 40 -0.12 0.22 -3.73
C VAL A 40 -0.34 0.80 -5.12
N THR A 41 -1.33 0.34 -5.85
CA THR A 41 -1.63 0.86 -7.18
C THR A 41 -2.86 1.75 -7.14
N LYS A 42 -2.93 2.70 -8.06
CA LYS A 42 -4.16 3.48 -8.30
C LYS A 42 -4.66 3.18 -9.68
N LEU A 43 -5.96 3.06 -9.83
CA LEU A 43 -6.61 2.81 -11.11
C LEU A 43 -7.14 4.10 -11.71
N ASN A 44 -7.28 4.15 -13.02
CA ASN A 44 -7.82 5.31 -13.74
C ASN A 44 -9.34 5.46 -13.55
N TRP A 45 -10.04 4.34 -13.38
CA TRP A 45 -11.50 4.26 -13.34
C TRP A 45 -12.08 4.12 -11.93
N LYS A 46 -11.22 3.92 -10.92
CA LYS A 46 -11.64 3.77 -9.53
C LYS A 46 -10.73 4.53 -8.60
N ASP A 47 -11.34 5.48 -7.89
CA ASP A 47 -10.66 6.27 -6.87
C ASP A 47 -10.49 5.42 -5.61
N GLY A 48 -9.26 4.95 -5.39
CA GLY A 48 -8.91 4.05 -4.30
C GLY A 48 -7.47 3.57 -4.41
N ALA A 49 -6.91 3.20 -3.27
CA ALA A 49 -5.58 2.61 -3.17
C ALA A 49 -5.72 1.08 -3.22
N PHE A 50 -5.08 0.42 -4.18
CA PHE A 50 -5.15 -1.03 -4.35
C PHE A 50 -3.87 -1.68 -3.83
N LEU A 51 -3.99 -2.31 -2.68
CA LEU A 51 -2.89 -3.00 -2.02
C LEU A 51 -2.71 -4.40 -2.61
N LEU A 52 -1.50 -4.68 -3.07
CA LEU A 52 -1.19 -5.99 -3.64
C LEU A 52 -1.17 -7.07 -2.55
N VAL A 53 -2.08 -8.02 -2.67
CA VAL A 53 -2.17 -9.20 -1.80
C VAL A 53 -1.84 -10.47 -2.59
N SER A 54 -1.29 -11.45 -1.89
CA SER A 54 -1.17 -12.81 -2.40
C SER A 54 -2.53 -13.52 -2.36
N TYR A 55 -2.66 -14.63 -3.10
CA TYR A 55 -3.85 -15.49 -3.14
C TYR A 55 -4.38 -15.90 -1.75
N ARG A 56 -3.49 -15.97 -0.74
CA ARG A 56 -3.86 -16.22 0.67
C ARG A 56 -4.37 -14.98 1.41
N LYS A 57 -4.78 -13.91 0.71
CA LYS A 57 -5.19 -12.61 1.25
C LYS A 57 -4.18 -11.95 2.20
N ARG A 58 -2.88 -12.30 2.05
CA ARG A 58 -1.80 -11.68 2.81
C ARG A 58 -1.18 -10.57 1.99
N VAL A 59 -0.95 -9.43 2.61
CA VAL A 59 -0.21 -8.31 2.01
C VAL A 59 1.12 -8.83 1.51
N ARG A 60 1.42 -8.58 0.23
CA ARG A 60 2.71 -8.96 -0.32
C ARG A 60 3.71 -7.89 0.06
N GLU A 61 4.70 -8.31 0.84
CA GLU A 61 5.76 -7.46 1.33
C GLU A 61 7.10 -7.96 0.79
N TRP A 62 7.97 -7.03 0.44
CA TRP A 62 9.34 -7.30 0.01
C TRP A 62 10.32 -6.75 1.04
N SER A 63 11.38 -7.49 1.31
CA SER A 63 12.45 -7.03 2.20
C SER A 63 13.33 -5.95 1.56
N THR A 64 13.39 -5.90 0.23
CA THR A 64 14.30 -5.03 -0.52
C THR A 64 13.63 -4.48 -1.77
N LEU A 65 13.97 -3.24 -2.12
CA LEU A 65 13.48 -2.59 -3.34
C LEU A 65 13.93 -3.34 -4.59
N ASP A 66 15.16 -3.88 -4.63
CA ASP A 66 15.65 -4.71 -5.74
C ASP A 66 14.75 -5.91 -6.03
N THR A 67 14.34 -6.65 -5.00
CA THR A 67 13.47 -7.82 -5.16
C THR A 67 12.09 -7.41 -5.67
N LEU A 68 11.59 -6.26 -5.22
CA LEU A 68 10.33 -5.70 -5.68
C LEU A 68 10.41 -5.25 -7.14
N ILE A 69 11.46 -4.52 -7.52
CA ILE A 69 11.67 -4.05 -8.90
C ILE A 69 11.88 -5.22 -9.85
N ARG A 70 12.64 -6.24 -9.42
CA ARG A 70 12.80 -7.49 -10.19
C ARG A 70 11.44 -8.14 -10.43
N TYR A 71 10.65 -8.29 -9.37
CA TYR A 71 9.28 -8.80 -9.48
C TYR A 71 8.44 -7.96 -10.44
N LEU A 72 8.46 -6.63 -10.36
CA LEU A 72 7.73 -5.76 -11.29
C LEU A 72 8.16 -6.00 -12.74
N ARG A 73 9.46 -6.12 -13.02
CA ARG A 73 9.96 -6.36 -14.39
C ARG A 73 9.63 -7.75 -14.92
N GLU A 74 9.66 -8.76 -14.05
CA GLU A 74 9.32 -10.14 -14.42
C GLU A 74 7.83 -10.32 -14.66
N THR A 75 7.00 -9.73 -13.79
CA THR A 75 5.54 -9.82 -13.85
C THR A 75 4.96 -8.91 -14.93
N TYR A 76 5.45 -7.67 -15.03
CA TYR A 76 4.97 -6.66 -15.97
C TYR A 76 6.06 -6.43 -17.02
N LYS A 77 5.95 -7.14 -18.16
CA LYS A 77 6.91 -7.01 -19.26
C LYS A 77 6.93 -5.62 -19.91
N ASP A 78 5.84 -4.86 -19.79
CA ASP A 78 5.73 -3.49 -20.27
C ASP A 78 5.34 -2.55 -19.13
N ILE A 79 6.33 -1.90 -18.53
CA ILE A 79 6.13 -0.91 -17.47
C ILE A 79 6.10 0.48 -18.13
N SER A 80 5.00 0.77 -18.83
CA SER A 80 4.72 2.13 -19.31
C SER A 80 4.07 3.03 -18.23
N ILE A 81 3.89 2.50 -17.01
CA ILE A 81 3.17 3.16 -15.92
C ILE A 81 4.19 3.86 -15.00
N PRO A 82 3.92 5.10 -14.53
CA PRO A 82 4.78 5.77 -13.57
C PRO A 82 4.82 5.01 -12.23
N ILE A 83 6.05 4.74 -11.77
CA ILE A 83 6.31 4.15 -10.46
C ILE A 83 6.82 5.24 -9.52
N ARG A 84 6.21 5.38 -8.35
CA ARG A 84 6.62 6.33 -7.31
C ARG A 84 7.02 5.57 -6.06
N LEU A 85 8.05 6.06 -5.37
CA LEU A 85 8.46 5.55 -4.06
C LEU A 85 8.02 6.54 -2.99
N THR A 86 7.24 6.07 -2.02
CA THR A 86 6.74 6.84 -0.90
C THR A 86 7.28 6.27 0.40
N PHE A 87 7.89 7.14 1.20
CA PHE A 87 8.34 6.82 2.55
C PHE A 87 7.25 7.22 3.53
N VAL A 88 6.77 6.27 4.34
CA VAL A 88 5.83 6.58 5.41
C VAL A 88 6.65 6.96 6.65
N PRO A 89 6.52 8.20 7.18
CA PRO A 89 7.15 8.56 8.43
C PRO A 89 6.60 7.70 9.56
N LEU A 90 7.45 7.37 10.53
CA LEU A 90 7.18 6.45 11.64
C LEU A 90 5.96 6.84 12.50
N GLU A 91 5.51 8.10 12.43
CA GLU A 91 4.46 8.70 13.24
C GLU A 91 3.03 8.17 12.99
N GLU A 92 2.78 7.33 11.96
CA GLU A 92 1.45 6.75 11.68
C GLU A 92 1.39 5.22 11.84
N ALA A 93 2.29 4.62 12.65
CA ALA A 93 2.34 3.17 12.86
C ALA A 93 1.59 2.68 14.12
N GLU A 94 1.08 3.58 14.95
CA GLU A 94 0.30 3.24 16.15
C GLU A 94 -1.02 4.01 16.16
N ASP A 95 -2.02 3.54 15.42
CA ASP A 95 -3.41 3.63 15.90
C ASP A 95 -4.27 2.58 15.19
N SER A 96 -4.24 1.36 15.73
CA SER A 96 -5.27 0.33 15.52
C SER A 96 -5.15 -0.71 16.63
N THR A 97 -5.19 -0.28 17.87
CA THR A 97 -5.57 -1.12 19.02
C THR A 97 -5.97 -0.22 20.19
N GLY A 98 -7.28 -0.02 20.38
CA GLY A 98 -7.87 0.41 21.64
C GLY A 98 -7.98 1.91 21.88
N HIS A 99 -9.08 2.50 21.38
CA HIS A 99 -9.67 3.66 22.05
C HIS A 99 -9.98 3.30 23.52
N GLU A 100 -9.32 3.96 24.47
CA GLU A 100 -9.90 4.40 25.74
C GLU A 100 -8.99 5.52 26.29
N ILE A 101 -9.22 6.74 25.79
CA ILE A 101 -8.65 7.95 26.37
C ILE A 101 -9.52 8.32 27.58
N HIS A 102 -9.16 7.83 28.76
CA HIS A 102 -9.64 8.41 30.02
C HIS A 102 -8.65 9.52 30.42
N ILE A 103 -8.93 10.77 30.03
CA ILE A 103 -8.25 11.94 30.59
C ILE A 103 -9.10 12.50 31.73
N VAL A 104 -8.45 12.54 32.89
CA VAL A 104 -8.86 12.91 34.24
C VAL A 104 -9.20 14.40 34.33
N ILE A 105 -10.16 14.79 35.17
CA ILE A 105 -10.20 16.15 35.73
C ILE A 105 -10.15 16.04 37.25
N ASP A 106 -8.97 16.33 37.79
CA ASP A 106 -8.77 16.73 39.18
C ASP A 106 -9.48 18.07 39.40
N GLN A 107 -10.45 18.09 40.32
CA GLN A 107 -10.94 19.31 40.93
C GLN A 107 -10.71 19.16 42.42
N SER A 108 -9.52 19.56 42.84
CA SER A 108 -9.22 19.92 44.22
C SER A 108 -10.03 21.18 44.60
N ASP A 109 -10.89 21.08 45.62
CA ASP A 109 -11.27 22.16 46.55
C ASP A 109 -11.34 21.58 47.97
#